data_AF-A0A820P0C4-F1
#
_entry.id   AF-A0A820P0C4-F1
#
_cell.length_a   1.000
_cell.length_b   1.000
_cell.length_c   1.000
_cell.angle_alpha   90.00
_cell.angle_beta   90.00
_cell.angle_gamma   90.00
#
_symmetry.space_group_name_H-M   'P 1'
#
loop_
_entity.id
_entity.type
_entity.pdbx_description
1 polymer ?
#
loop_
_entity_poly.entity_id
_entity_poly.type
_entity_poly.pdbx_seq_one_letter_code
_entity_poly.pdbx_strand_id
1 'polypeptide(L)'
;MSFQPAIRARIPFNLSSNNTIDKQTHAYSIWLNALFTPVEFICNTTVNQSVSNEGTTTKTLRSVAELNRWYILRDHAREIFARDIQSIATKINSDIDINHCRINPKSDLNFSARTVNRQALLNFISQYNRIWFRLAMEIIFSINIENYQQMKTSIDQCLIQLHNNNVSLSLNDMNLKKSIFNNNKTASVQIRLTIKNLIIMVIFLERAKLLRLIDNDPCLYNYDSKFKSTKESIDILSQDFISSDTNLLRRLKLAGYEPTYRQTSLDEFNYLLTNNENKLWEDLKDGIRLTRCAQILLSSTNEYVARYDLSTKLKCPVVNLVHKLLNIDQAFELLQTYGHVNLTGMIETSVDFRDSDLDALLRKVLCIISNKDIMNGNKQCTLELLWRIFIVCYLSKQLSPIEKLNQEISILKTNLSKYASCSIEEQLITIDIVPLQKQHINLTSTIHLLIKWVQLICAHYKFWLYDLQESFADGRALLYIISYYLPSLCDYKRDIKHLTTLATCQTRNEHIKFNVELGQQQL
;
A
#
# COMPACT_ATOMS: atom_id res chain seq x y z
N MET A 1 -23.59 -11.10 -21.69
CA MET A 1 -23.97 -10.98 -20.26
C MET A 1 -23.58 -9.59 -19.80
N SER A 2 -24.58 -8.78 -19.47
CA SER A 2 -24.44 -7.37 -19.08
C SER A 2 -23.70 -7.24 -17.76
N PHE A 3 -22.41 -6.89 -17.82
CA PHE A 3 -21.68 -6.43 -16.64
C PHE A 3 -22.14 -5.01 -16.33
N GLN A 4 -23.10 -4.89 -15.41
CA GLN A 4 -23.30 -3.64 -14.69
C GLN A 4 -21.98 -3.31 -13.97
N PRO A 5 -21.43 -2.09 -14.14
CA PRO A 5 -20.27 -1.68 -13.37
C PRO A 5 -20.67 -1.71 -11.90
N ALA A 6 -19.87 -2.40 -11.08
CA ALA A 6 -19.97 -2.31 -9.64
C ALA A 6 -19.75 -0.85 -9.25
N ILE A 7 -20.85 -0.11 -9.14
CA ILE A 7 -20.92 1.08 -8.28
C ILE A 7 -20.30 0.58 -6.97
N ARG A 8 -19.10 1.08 -6.62
CA ARG A 8 -18.54 0.86 -5.29
C ARG A 8 -19.68 1.18 -4.34
N ALA A 9 -20.21 0.16 -3.68
CA ALA A 9 -21.14 0.39 -2.62
C ALA A 9 -20.35 1.23 -1.61
N ARG A 10 -20.58 2.54 -1.59
CA ARG A 10 -20.47 3.32 -0.35
C ARG A 10 -21.55 2.71 0.52
N ILE A 11 -21.26 1.56 1.11
CA ILE A 11 -22.05 1.03 2.20
C ILE A 11 -21.86 2.12 3.27
N PRO A 12 -22.90 2.87 3.61
CA PRO A 12 -22.77 3.93 4.60
C PRO A 12 -22.21 3.27 5.86
N PHE A 13 -21.22 3.92 6.49
CA PHE A 13 -20.84 3.61 7.86
C PHE A 13 -22.11 3.80 8.68
N ASN A 14 -22.87 2.71 8.89
CA ASN A 14 -24.22 2.83 9.41
C ASN A 14 -24.12 3.06 10.91
N LEU A 15 -24.06 4.33 11.30
CA LEU A 15 -24.02 4.76 12.70
C LEU A 15 -25.25 4.27 13.48
N SER A 16 -26.30 3.76 12.83
CA SER A 16 -27.50 3.22 13.49
C SER A 16 -27.48 1.74 13.85
N SER A 17 -26.46 0.95 13.46
CA SER A 17 -26.43 -0.47 13.86
C SER A 17 -26.11 -0.63 15.35
N ASN A 18 -26.90 -1.43 16.08
CA ASN A 18 -26.71 -1.61 17.53
C ASN A 18 -25.53 -2.53 17.89
N ASN A 19 -24.91 -3.20 16.91
CA ASN A 19 -23.79 -4.10 17.16
C ASN A 19 -22.44 -3.34 17.09
N THR A 20 -21.91 -2.99 18.27
CA THR A 20 -20.66 -2.23 18.41
C THR A 20 -19.44 -2.98 17.87
N ILE A 21 -19.42 -4.31 17.99
CA ILE A 21 -18.32 -5.16 17.50
C ILE A 21 -18.22 -5.10 15.98
N ASP A 22 -19.35 -5.17 15.27
CA ASP A 22 -19.35 -5.17 13.81
C ASP A 22 -18.89 -3.82 13.27
N LYS A 23 -19.34 -2.71 13.88
CA LYS A 23 -18.88 -1.34 13.56
C LYS A 23 -17.37 -1.19 13.72
N GLN A 24 -16.83 -1.63 14.86
CA GLN A 24 -15.38 -1.57 15.11
C GLN A 24 -14.61 -2.45 14.13
N THR A 25 -15.11 -3.65 13.87
CA THR A 25 -14.52 -4.60 12.91
C THR A 25 -14.43 -4.00 11.51
N HIS A 26 -15.51 -3.36 11.06
CA HIS A 26 -15.56 -2.67 9.77
C HIS A 26 -14.58 -1.48 9.73
N ALA A 27 -14.56 -0.64 10.76
CA ALA A 27 -13.66 0.50 10.86
C ALA A 27 -12.18 0.09 10.80
N TYR A 28 -11.79 -0.94 11.57
CA TYR A 28 -10.42 -1.44 11.56
C TYR A 28 -10.05 -2.10 10.23
N SER A 29 -11.00 -2.76 9.57
CA SER A 29 -10.76 -3.35 8.24
C SER A 29 -10.45 -2.27 7.20
N ILE A 30 -11.22 -1.17 7.22
CA ILE A 30 -10.96 0.00 6.35
C ILE A 30 -9.61 0.63 6.68
N TRP A 31 -9.30 0.84 7.97
CA TRP A 31 -8.05 1.44 8.40
C TRP A 31 -6.83 0.60 8.00
N LEU A 32 -6.85 -0.71 8.26
CA LEU A 32 -5.78 -1.62 7.87
C LEU A 32 -5.64 -1.70 6.34
N ASN A 33 -6.75 -1.74 5.61
CA ASN A 33 -6.70 -1.67 4.15
C ASN A 33 -6.12 -0.35 3.66
N ALA A 34 -6.43 0.78 4.29
CA ALA A 34 -5.80 2.07 3.96
C ALA A 34 -4.30 2.10 4.29
N LEU A 35 -3.86 1.37 5.32
CA LEU A 35 -2.43 1.21 5.64
C LEU A 35 -1.71 0.28 4.66
N PHE A 36 -2.35 -0.81 4.23
CA PHE A 36 -1.76 -1.79 3.31
C PHE A 36 -1.88 -1.37 1.85
N THR A 37 -2.88 -0.57 1.50
CA THR A 37 -3.04 -0.02 0.17
C THR A 37 -1.99 1.06 0.03
N PRO A 38 -1.02 0.87 -0.86
CA PRO A 38 -0.08 1.93 -1.10
C PRO A 38 -0.75 3.14 -1.73
N VAL A 39 -0.17 4.34 -1.57
CA VAL A 39 -0.60 5.55 -2.30
C VAL A 39 -0.45 5.26 -3.81
N GLU A 40 -1.58 5.00 -4.46
CA GLU A 40 -1.65 4.21 -5.69
C GLU A 40 -0.99 4.87 -6.90
N PHE A 41 -0.32 4.05 -7.71
CA PHE A 41 -0.47 4.11 -9.16
C PHE A 41 -1.76 3.34 -9.51
N ILE A 42 -2.88 4.06 -9.60
CA ILE A 42 -4.04 3.52 -10.31
C ILE A 42 -3.65 3.57 -11.79
N CYS A 43 -3.06 2.50 -12.32
CA CYS A 43 -3.17 2.27 -13.75
C CYS A 43 -4.67 2.16 -14.03
N ASN A 44 -5.22 3.18 -14.68
CA ASN A 44 -6.61 3.25 -15.14
C ASN A 44 -7.10 1.92 -15.73
N THR A 45 -7.65 1.05 -14.90
CA THR A 45 -8.66 0.09 -15.31
C THR A 45 -9.99 0.79 -15.09
N THR A 46 -10.62 1.19 -16.18
CA THR A 46 -11.90 1.92 -16.30
C THR A 46 -11.82 3.45 -16.41
N VAL A 47 -11.17 3.94 -17.48
CA VAL A 47 -11.78 5.09 -18.19
C VAL A 47 -12.89 4.49 -19.04
N ASN A 48 -14.12 4.57 -18.53
CA ASN A 48 -15.30 4.46 -19.38
C ASN A 48 -15.18 5.60 -20.41
N GLN A 49 -14.84 5.27 -21.64
CA GLN A 49 -15.12 6.12 -22.80
C GLN A 49 -16.64 6.15 -22.97
N SER A 50 -17.33 6.92 -22.14
CA SER A 50 -18.64 7.44 -22.51
C SER A 50 -18.41 8.62 -23.42
N VAL A 51 -18.63 8.36 -24.71
CA VAL A 51 -18.87 9.29 -25.80
C VAL A 51 -19.37 10.66 -25.30
N SER A 52 -18.57 11.69 -25.50
CA SER A 52 -19.04 13.06 -25.73
C SER A 52 -17.97 13.85 -26.47
N ASN A 53 -18.45 14.72 -27.34
CA ASN A 53 -17.79 15.30 -28.49
C ASN A 53 -16.64 16.26 -28.15
N GLU A 54 -15.80 16.49 -29.17
CA GLU A 54 -14.84 17.57 -29.38
C GLU A 54 -14.82 18.67 -28.29
N GLY A 55 -13.78 18.65 -27.47
CA GLY A 55 -13.50 19.68 -26.47
C GLY A 55 -12.32 19.25 -25.59
N THR A 56 -11.23 20.03 -25.63
CA THR A 56 -10.00 19.92 -24.84
C THR A 56 -10.13 19.10 -23.54
N THR A 57 -9.61 17.87 -23.52
CA THR A 57 -9.55 17.06 -22.30
C THR A 57 -8.58 17.71 -21.31
N THR A 58 -9.09 18.47 -20.34
CA THR A 58 -8.30 18.95 -19.21
C THR A 58 -7.82 17.75 -18.41
N LYS A 59 -6.55 17.37 -18.57
CA LYS A 59 -5.90 16.35 -17.73
C LYS A 59 -6.07 16.76 -16.27
N THR A 60 -6.68 15.90 -15.45
CA THR A 60 -6.84 16.17 -14.01
C THR A 60 -5.47 16.33 -13.36
N LEU A 61 -5.35 17.16 -12.31
CA LEU A 61 -4.10 17.33 -11.56
C LEU A 61 -3.48 15.98 -11.14
N ARG A 62 -4.33 15.01 -10.79
CA ARG A 62 -3.93 13.63 -10.49
C ARG A 62 -3.25 12.93 -11.66
N SER A 63 -3.86 12.97 -12.85
CA SER A 63 -3.27 12.36 -14.05
C SER A 63 -1.93 12.99 -14.45
N VAL A 64 -1.77 14.30 -14.25
CA VAL A 64 -0.51 15.00 -14.50
C VAL A 64 0.55 14.59 -13.46
N ALA A 65 0.18 14.50 -12.18
CA ALA A 65 1.08 14.05 -11.14
C ALA A 65 1.56 12.60 -11.37
N GLU A 66 0.67 11.70 -11.80
CA GLU A 66 1.01 10.30 -12.12
C GLU A 66 1.97 10.21 -13.32
N LEU A 67 1.75 11.00 -14.37
CA LEU A 67 2.66 11.10 -15.51
C LEU A 67 4.04 11.61 -15.10
N ASN A 68 4.09 12.64 -14.25
CA ASN A 68 5.35 13.19 -13.74
C ASN A 68 6.11 12.16 -12.89
N ARG A 69 5.42 11.42 -12.01
CA ARG A 69 6.06 10.32 -11.24
C ARG A 69 6.63 9.25 -12.17
N TRP A 70 5.89 8.83 -13.20
CA TRP A 70 6.39 7.85 -14.17
C TRP A 70 7.59 8.37 -14.96
N TYR A 71 7.61 9.65 -15.31
CA TYR A 71 8.76 10.28 -15.96
C TYR A 71 10.01 10.26 -15.08
N ILE A 72 9.88 10.66 -13.81
CA ILE A 72 10.97 10.62 -12.82
C ILE A 72 11.48 9.18 -12.67
N LEU A 73 10.57 8.22 -12.51
CA LEU A 73 10.91 6.80 -12.42
C LEU A 73 11.73 6.32 -13.63
N ARG A 74 11.31 6.70 -14.85
CA ARG A 74 12.05 6.36 -16.07
C ARG A 74 13.44 7.00 -16.13
N ASP A 75 13.60 8.20 -15.60
CA ASP A 75 14.88 8.89 -15.57
C ASP A 75 15.87 8.16 -14.65
N HIS A 76 15.43 7.85 -13.43
CA HIS A 76 16.19 7.04 -12.47
C HIS A 76 16.53 5.65 -13.03
N ALA A 77 15.58 5.02 -13.71
CA ALA A 77 15.79 3.73 -14.35
C ALA A 77 16.84 3.79 -15.49
N ARG A 78 16.87 4.89 -16.26
CA ARG A 78 17.89 5.11 -17.30
C ARG A 78 19.28 5.28 -16.70
N GLU A 79 19.40 6.04 -15.61
CA GLU A 79 20.66 6.19 -14.87
C GLU A 79 21.19 4.86 -14.36
N ILE A 80 20.32 4.03 -13.77
CA ILE A 80 20.70 2.70 -13.28
C ILE A 80 21.14 1.80 -14.43
N PHE A 81 20.43 1.83 -15.56
CA PHE A 81 20.82 1.06 -16.73
C PHE A 81 22.21 1.47 -17.22
N ALA A 82 22.47 2.78 -17.35
CA ALA A 82 23.75 3.32 -17.80
C ALA A 82 24.90 2.98 -16.82
N ARG A 83 24.67 3.09 -15.52
CA ARG A 83 25.68 2.88 -14.49
C ARG A 83 25.99 1.40 -14.22
N ASP A 84 24.95 0.58 -14.07
CA ASP A 84 25.10 -0.77 -13.52
C ASP A 84 25.04 -1.87 -14.60
N ILE A 85 24.39 -1.62 -15.74
CA ILE A 85 24.03 -2.67 -16.70
C ILE A 85 24.72 -2.49 -18.05
N GLN A 86 25.02 -1.26 -18.47
CA GLN A 86 25.59 -0.97 -19.77
C GLN A 86 26.86 -1.79 -20.07
N SER A 87 27.78 -1.91 -19.10
CA SER A 87 29.01 -2.68 -19.25
C SER A 87 28.73 -4.18 -19.43
N ILE A 88 27.77 -4.73 -18.69
CA ILE A 88 27.34 -6.13 -18.78
C ILE A 88 26.66 -6.37 -20.13
N ALA A 89 25.77 -5.46 -20.56
CA ALA A 89 25.07 -5.51 -21.84
C ALA A 89 26.05 -5.52 -23.03
N THR A 90 27.11 -4.69 -23.00
CA THR A 90 28.13 -4.69 -24.06
C THR A 90 28.88 -6.02 -24.16
N LYS A 91 29.22 -6.64 -23.03
CA LYS A 91 29.85 -7.98 -23.00
C LYS A 91 28.90 -9.06 -23.52
N ILE A 92 27.63 -9.02 -23.11
CA ILE A 92 26.60 -9.97 -23.59
C ILE A 92 26.37 -9.81 -25.10
N ASN A 93 26.36 -8.57 -25.62
CA ASN A 93 26.31 -8.33 -27.06
C ASN A 93 27.46 -9.05 -27.75
N SER A 94 28.71 -8.85 -27.29
CA SER A 94 29.88 -9.50 -27.88
C SER A 94 29.82 -11.02 -27.79
N ASP A 95 29.30 -11.59 -26.70
CA ASP A 95 29.22 -13.05 -26.52
C ASP A 95 28.13 -13.69 -27.41
N ILE A 96 27.05 -12.97 -27.72
CA ILE A 96 25.95 -13.45 -28.58
C ILE A 96 26.24 -13.23 -30.08
N ASP A 97 27.11 -12.26 -30.40
CA ASP A 97 27.46 -11.92 -31.77
C ASP A 97 27.96 -13.14 -32.57
N ILE A 98 27.65 -13.13 -33.87
CA ILE A 98 27.95 -14.23 -34.79
C ILE A 98 29.46 -14.54 -34.84
N ASN A 99 30.31 -13.55 -34.60
CA ASN A 99 31.76 -13.71 -34.68
C ASN A 99 32.34 -14.47 -33.48
N HIS A 100 31.77 -14.29 -32.29
CA HIS A 100 32.27 -14.94 -31.08
C HIS A 100 31.49 -16.21 -30.71
N CYS A 101 30.17 -16.26 -31.01
CA CYS A 101 29.31 -17.42 -30.81
C CYS A 101 29.48 -18.10 -29.43
N ARG A 102 29.65 -17.29 -28.38
CA ARG A 102 29.88 -17.76 -27.00
C ARG A 102 28.57 -18.06 -26.28
N ILE A 103 27.51 -17.37 -26.67
CA ILE A 103 26.11 -17.66 -26.36
C ILE A 103 25.41 -17.95 -27.68
N ASN A 104 25.03 -19.21 -27.91
CA ASN A 104 24.40 -19.63 -29.16
C ASN A 104 22.92 -19.93 -28.95
N PRO A 105 22.01 -19.25 -29.68
CA PRO A 105 20.64 -19.69 -29.78
C PRO A 105 20.52 -21.04 -30.49
N LYS A 106 19.45 -21.78 -30.20
CA LYS A 106 19.15 -23.00 -30.96
C LYS A 106 18.90 -22.68 -32.44
N SER A 107 19.38 -23.54 -33.32
CA SER A 107 19.35 -23.34 -34.77
C SER A 107 17.96 -23.44 -35.38
N ASP A 108 17.03 -24.11 -34.70
CA ASP A 108 15.65 -24.38 -35.11
C ASP A 108 14.64 -23.32 -34.61
N LEU A 109 15.11 -22.25 -33.95
CA LEU A 109 14.24 -21.18 -33.49
C LEU A 109 13.57 -20.44 -34.63
N ASN A 110 12.29 -20.14 -34.46
CA ASN A 110 11.49 -19.40 -35.42
C ASN A 110 10.38 -18.64 -34.68
N PHE A 111 10.42 -17.31 -34.72
CA PHE A 111 9.44 -16.45 -34.05
C PHE A 111 8.34 -15.90 -34.98
N SER A 112 8.17 -16.49 -36.16
CA SER A 112 7.04 -16.17 -37.06
C SER A 112 5.67 -16.44 -36.42
N ALA A 113 4.62 -15.93 -37.05
CA ALA A 113 3.27 -16.08 -36.53
C ALA A 113 2.88 -17.56 -36.37
N ARG A 114 2.25 -17.89 -35.23
CA ARG A 114 1.71 -19.23 -34.91
C ARG A 114 2.75 -20.35 -34.70
N THR A 115 4.01 -20.02 -34.41
CA THR A 115 5.01 -21.04 -34.01
C THR A 115 4.98 -21.33 -32.51
N VAL A 116 5.37 -22.54 -32.13
CA VAL A 116 5.54 -22.96 -30.72
C VAL A 116 6.58 -22.09 -30.03
N ASN A 117 7.69 -21.77 -30.69
CA ASN A 117 8.76 -20.93 -30.16
C ASN A 117 8.30 -19.49 -29.88
N ARG A 118 7.44 -18.92 -30.73
CA ARG A 118 6.81 -17.63 -30.46
C ARG A 118 5.87 -17.70 -29.24
N GLN A 119 5.09 -18.76 -29.11
CA GLN A 119 4.22 -18.94 -27.95
C GLN A 119 5.03 -19.12 -26.67
N ALA A 120 6.13 -19.88 -26.70
CA ALA A 120 7.05 -20.02 -25.58
C ALA A 120 7.63 -18.66 -25.15
N LEU A 121 8.03 -17.83 -26.12
CA LEU A 121 8.54 -16.48 -25.86
C LEU A 121 7.49 -15.59 -25.19
N LEU A 122 6.27 -15.55 -25.73
CA LEU A 122 5.18 -14.76 -25.16
C LEU A 122 4.78 -15.27 -23.77
N ASN A 123 4.77 -16.60 -23.57
CA ASN A 123 4.52 -17.22 -22.28
C ASN A 123 5.62 -16.86 -21.27
N PHE A 124 6.89 -16.81 -21.69
CA PHE A 124 8.00 -16.38 -20.84
C PHE A 124 7.82 -14.92 -20.39
N ILE A 125 7.52 -14.02 -21.33
CA ILE A 125 7.25 -12.60 -21.05
C ILE A 125 6.04 -12.43 -20.11
N SER A 126 4.98 -13.23 -20.31
CA SER A 126 3.78 -13.14 -19.49
C SER A 126 3.95 -13.61 -18.04
N GLN A 127 5.10 -14.20 -17.68
CA GLN A 127 5.41 -14.54 -16.29
C GLN A 127 5.77 -13.30 -15.46
N TYR A 128 6.22 -12.21 -16.09
CA TYR A 128 6.59 -10.97 -15.41
C TYR A 128 5.37 -10.09 -15.13
N ASN A 129 5.45 -9.31 -14.05
CA ASN A 129 4.50 -8.24 -13.76
C ASN A 129 4.58 -7.17 -14.86
N ARG A 130 3.40 -6.73 -15.31
CA ARG A 130 3.27 -5.83 -16.47
C ARG A 130 3.92 -4.47 -16.27
N ILE A 131 3.91 -3.92 -15.05
CA ILE A 131 4.47 -2.59 -14.77
C ILE A 131 6.00 -2.65 -14.87
N TRP A 132 6.59 -3.67 -14.25
CA TRP A 132 8.02 -3.94 -14.35
C TRP A 132 8.45 -4.19 -15.80
N PHE A 133 7.72 -5.04 -16.53
CA PHE A 133 8.03 -5.33 -17.93
C PHE A 133 7.90 -4.09 -18.83
N ARG A 134 6.87 -3.26 -18.61
CA ARG A 134 6.71 -1.97 -19.29
C ARG A 134 7.94 -1.09 -19.07
N LEU A 135 8.37 -0.93 -17.82
CA LEU A 135 9.56 -0.14 -17.50
C LEU A 135 10.78 -0.66 -18.27
N ALA A 136 11.02 -1.98 -18.28
CA ALA A 136 12.13 -2.58 -19.02
C ALA A 136 12.07 -2.30 -20.53
N MET A 137 10.89 -2.39 -21.14
CA MET A 137 10.70 -2.07 -22.56
C MET A 137 11.02 -0.61 -22.87
N GLU A 138 10.50 0.32 -22.07
CA GLU A 138 10.70 1.75 -22.26
C GLU A 138 12.17 2.16 -22.13
N ILE A 139 12.94 1.49 -21.26
CA ILE A 139 14.37 1.76 -21.04
C ILE A 139 15.22 1.15 -22.16
N ILE A 140 15.02 -0.13 -22.48
CA ILE A 140 15.90 -0.85 -23.43
C ILE A 140 15.65 -0.43 -24.88
N PHE A 141 14.40 -0.10 -25.23
CA PHE A 141 14.03 0.29 -26.58
C PHE A 141 13.81 1.80 -26.74
N SER A 142 13.91 2.60 -25.66
CA SER A 142 13.65 4.05 -25.69
C SER A 142 12.28 4.40 -26.28
N ILE A 143 11.26 3.60 -25.97
CA ILE A 143 9.87 3.79 -26.41
C ILE A 143 8.99 4.34 -25.27
N ASN A 144 7.85 4.92 -25.61
CA ASN A 144 6.83 5.35 -24.65
C ASN A 144 5.59 4.47 -24.78
N ILE A 145 5.19 3.78 -23.71
CA ILE A 145 4.04 2.88 -23.72
C ILE A 145 2.95 3.49 -22.83
N GLU A 146 1.84 3.93 -23.40
CA GLU A 146 0.75 4.54 -22.65
C GLU A 146 -0.39 3.57 -22.37
N ASN A 147 -0.55 2.54 -23.21
CA ASN A 147 -1.64 1.58 -23.08
C ASN A 147 -1.22 0.14 -23.43
N TYR A 148 -2.11 -0.81 -23.10
CA TYR A 148 -1.86 -2.24 -23.32
C TYR A 148 -1.74 -2.62 -24.80
N GLN A 149 -2.47 -1.94 -25.69
CA GLN A 149 -2.37 -2.21 -27.13
C GLN A 149 -0.99 -1.81 -27.66
N GLN A 150 -0.47 -0.64 -27.27
CA GLN A 150 0.89 -0.19 -27.58
C GLN A 150 1.93 -1.14 -27.01
N MET A 151 1.72 -1.67 -25.80
CA MET A 151 2.61 -2.67 -25.21
C MET A 151 2.69 -3.93 -26.08
N LYS A 152 1.54 -4.45 -26.54
CA LYS A 152 1.47 -5.61 -27.43
C LYS A 152 2.17 -5.34 -28.76
N THR A 153 1.88 -4.21 -29.40
CA THR A 153 2.53 -3.79 -30.65
C THR A 153 4.04 -3.62 -30.47
N SER A 154 4.49 -3.06 -29.34
CA SER A 154 5.91 -2.88 -29.04
C SER A 154 6.63 -4.20 -28.82
N ILE A 155 6.00 -5.20 -28.18
CA ILE A 155 6.56 -6.56 -28.08
C ILE A 155 6.76 -7.15 -29.48
N ASP A 156 5.75 -7.03 -30.34
CA ASP A 156 5.84 -7.52 -31.71
C ASP A 156 6.95 -6.81 -32.51
N GLN A 157 7.05 -5.49 -32.43
CA GLN A 157 8.02 -4.71 -33.21
C GLN A 157 9.46 -4.78 -32.66
N CYS A 158 9.64 -4.74 -31.34
CA CYS A 158 10.95 -4.60 -30.70
C CYS A 158 11.57 -5.93 -30.27
N LEU A 159 10.77 -6.97 -30.00
CA LEU A 159 11.31 -8.28 -29.61
C LEU A 159 11.20 -9.31 -30.73
N ILE A 160 10.11 -9.31 -31.51
CA ILE A 160 9.83 -10.41 -32.45
C ILE A 160 10.18 -10.07 -33.89
N GLN A 161 9.76 -8.89 -34.36
CA GLN A 161 9.94 -8.46 -35.74
C GLN A 161 11.10 -7.49 -35.93
N LEU A 162 11.81 -7.12 -34.85
CA LEU A 162 12.97 -6.22 -34.78
C LEU A 162 13.13 -5.44 -36.09
N HIS A 163 12.21 -4.50 -36.31
CA HIS A 163 12.22 -3.71 -37.54
C HIS A 163 13.62 -3.08 -37.68
N ASN A 164 14.19 -3.17 -38.88
CA ASN A 164 15.51 -2.67 -39.29
C ASN A 164 15.70 -1.14 -39.11
N ASN A 165 15.09 -0.49 -38.13
CA ASN A 165 15.14 0.96 -37.97
C ASN A 165 16.28 1.46 -37.07
N ASN A 166 17.09 0.57 -36.47
CA ASN A 166 18.31 0.95 -35.74
C ASN A 166 19.61 0.50 -36.42
N VAL A 167 19.59 0.23 -37.74
CA VAL A 167 20.82 0.15 -38.55
C VAL A 167 20.91 1.41 -39.42
N SER A 168 21.02 2.56 -38.76
CA SER A 168 21.56 3.78 -39.36
C SER A 168 22.80 4.25 -38.60
N LEU A 169 23.62 3.30 -38.15
CA LEU A 169 25.02 3.50 -37.82
C LEU A 169 25.79 2.38 -38.53
N SER A 170 26.67 2.78 -39.45
CA SER A 170 27.50 2.00 -40.40
C SER A 170 26.80 1.31 -41.59
N LEU A 171 26.24 2.14 -42.48
CA LEU A 171 26.37 1.87 -43.91
C LEU A 171 27.85 1.83 -44.27
N ASN A 172 28.42 0.62 -44.40
CA ASN A 172 29.54 0.36 -45.32
C ASN A 172 29.83 -1.12 -45.65
N ASP A 173 28.97 -2.08 -45.30
CA ASP A 173 29.19 -3.49 -45.69
C ASP A 173 28.15 -4.00 -46.70
N MET A 174 28.26 -3.51 -47.94
CA MET A 174 27.54 -4.06 -49.10
C MET A 174 28.02 -5.47 -49.51
N ASN A 175 28.99 -6.06 -48.81
CA ASN A 175 29.54 -7.38 -49.11
C ASN A 175 28.94 -8.54 -48.28
N LEU A 176 28.13 -8.27 -47.25
CA LEU A 176 27.49 -9.32 -46.42
C LEU A 176 26.20 -9.88 -47.04
N LYS A 177 25.56 -9.17 -47.98
CA LYS A 177 24.28 -9.58 -48.58
C LYS A 177 24.35 -10.84 -49.45
N LYS A 178 25.55 -11.33 -49.82
CA LYS A 178 25.74 -12.59 -50.55
C LYS A 178 26.05 -13.82 -49.68
N SER A 179 26.26 -13.65 -48.37
CA SER A 179 26.62 -14.76 -47.44
C SER A 179 25.43 -15.31 -46.63
N ILE A 180 24.25 -14.68 -46.75
CA ILE A 180 23.09 -14.94 -45.88
C ILE A 180 22.37 -16.26 -46.20
N PHE A 181 22.67 -16.92 -47.32
CA PHE A 181 21.91 -18.10 -47.76
C PHE A 181 22.55 -19.48 -47.54
N ASN A 182 23.73 -19.59 -46.91
CA ASN A 182 24.47 -20.86 -46.95
C ASN A 182 24.93 -21.52 -45.64
N ASN A 183 24.46 -21.11 -44.45
CA ASN A 183 24.79 -21.85 -43.22
C ASN A 183 23.54 -22.25 -42.42
N ASN A 184 22.98 -23.42 -42.72
CA ASN A 184 21.86 -24.07 -42.01
C ASN A 184 22.16 -24.48 -40.55
N LYS A 185 23.26 -23.98 -39.95
CA LYS A 185 23.73 -24.39 -38.62
C LYS A 185 23.71 -23.26 -37.58
N THR A 186 23.50 -22.00 -37.98
CA THR A 186 23.55 -20.86 -37.06
C THR A 186 22.24 -20.08 -37.06
N ALA A 187 21.75 -19.73 -35.87
CA ALA A 187 20.53 -18.93 -35.72
C ALA A 187 20.66 -17.55 -36.37
N SER A 188 19.55 -17.01 -36.87
CA SER A 188 19.50 -15.72 -37.56
C SER A 188 19.92 -14.55 -36.64
N VAL A 189 20.37 -13.45 -37.27
CA VAL A 189 20.73 -12.21 -36.57
C VAL A 189 19.57 -11.70 -35.70
N GLN A 190 18.33 -11.80 -36.21
CA GLN A 190 17.13 -11.36 -35.49
C GLN A 190 16.91 -12.18 -34.22
N ILE A 191 17.01 -13.51 -34.30
CA ILE A 191 16.86 -14.41 -33.15
C ILE A 191 17.92 -14.11 -32.08
N ARG A 192 19.17 -13.92 -32.49
CA ARG A 192 20.27 -13.51 -31.60
C ARG A 192 19.95 -12.20 -30.89
N LEU A 193 19.47 -11.20 -31.62
CA LEU A 193 19.09 -9.89 -31.05
C LEU A 193 17.89 -9.99 -30.11
N THR A 194 16.88 -10.82 -30.41
CA THR A 194 15.76 -11.09 -29.51
C THR A 194 16.25 -11.68 -28.19
N ILE A 195 17.08 -12.73 -28.24
CA ILE A 195 17.59 -13.41 -27.04
C ILE A 195 18.48 -12.49 -26.21
N LYS A 196 19.33 -11.71 -26.87
CA LYS A 196 20.14 -10.67 -26.26
C LYS A 196 19.28 -9.67 -25.47
N ASN A 197 18.23 -9.15 -26.08
CA ASN A 197 17.33 -8.20 -25.45
C ASN A 197 16.59 -8.83 -24.26
N LEU A 198 16.15 -10.09 -24.37
CA LEU A 198 15.53 -10.81 -23.24
C LEU A 198 16.50 -10.97 -22.07
N ILE A 199 17.76 -11.37 -22.32
CA ILE A 199 18.76 -11.51 -21.27
C ILE A 199 19.01 -10.16 -20.58
N ILE A 200 19.19 -9.08 -21.35
CA ILE A 200 19.38 -7.73 -20.81
C ILE A 200 18.15 -7.27 -20.01
N MET A 201 16.94 -7.57 -20.49
CA MET A 201 15.68 -7.29 -19.76
C MET A 201 15.65 -8.00 -18.41
N VAL A 202 15.97 -9.30 -18.35
CA VAL A 202 15.99 -10.09 -17.10
C VAL A 202 16.96 -9.46 -16.09
N ILE A 203 18.16 -9.09 -16.53
CA ILE A 203 19.19 -8.45 -15.69
C ILE A 203 18.71 -7.10 -15.17
N PHE A 204 18.14 -6.27 -16.05
CA PHE A 204 17.60 -4.96 -15.67
C PHE A 204 16.44 -5.07 -14.68
N LEU A 205 15.53 -5.99 -14.91
CA LEU A 205 14.37 -6.22 -14.06
C LEU A 205 14.77 -6.62 -12.65
N GLU A 206 15.73 -7.53 -12.49
CA GLU A 206 16.28 -7.87 -11.17
C GLU A 206 16.93 -6.66 -10.50
N ARG A 207 17.80 -5.93 -11.22
CA ARG A 207 18.49 -4.78 -10.64
C ARG A 207 17.51 -3.70 -10.19
N ALA A 208 16.48 -3.43 -11.00
CA ALA A 208 15.41 -2.49 -10.72
C ALA A 208 14.59 -2.91 -9.49
N LYS A 209 14.30 -4.21 -9.35
CA LYS A 209 13.57 -4.78 -8.23
C LYS A 209 14.37 -4.70 -6.92
N LEU A 210 15.65 -5.06 -6.94
CA LEU A 210 16.53 -4.98 -5.75
C LEU A 210 16.72 -3.54 -5.25
N LEU A 211 16.70 -2.56 -6.15
CA LEU A 211 16.77 -1.14 -5.80
C LEU A 211 15.41 -0.54 -5.42
N ARG A 212 14.33 -1.32 -5.43
CA ARG A 212 12.95 -0.88 -5.13
C ARG A 212 12.55 0.37 -5.92
N LEU A 213 12.86 0.39 -7.22
CA LEU A 213 12.63 1.56 -8.07
C LEU A 213 11.17 2.01 -8.11
N ILE A 214 10.24 1.05 -8.17
CA ILE A 214 8.81 1.34 -8.18
C ILE A 214 8.33 1.43 -6.74
N ASP A 215 7.71 2.56 -6.41
CA ASP A 215 6.99 2.76 -5.15
C ASP A 215 6.10 1.54 -4.85
N ASN A 216 6.08 1.10 -3.59
CA ASN A 216 5.30 -0.06 -3.10
C ASN A 216 5.82 -1.43 -3.53
N ASP A 217 6.87 -1.45 -4.35
CA ASP A 217 7.68 -2.62 -4.66
C ASP A 217 6.85 -3.86 -5.07
N PRO A 218 5.98 -3.77 -6.11
CA PRO A 218 5.14 -4.89 -6.53
C PRO A 218 5.97 -6.12 -6.90
N CYS A 219 5.40 -7.32 -6.78
CA CYS A 219 6.06 -8.56 -7.19
C CYS A 219 6.64 -8.45 -8.62
N LEU A 220 7.85 -8.98 -8.83
CA LEU A 220 8.49 -8.98 -10.14
C LEU A 220 7.83 -10.02 -11.07
N TYR A 221 7.49 -11.17 -10.52
CA TYR A 221 6.80 -12.26 -11.21
C TYR A 221 5.33 -12.29 -10.80
N ASN A 222 4.46 -12.69 -11.71
CA ASN A 222 3.03 -12.85 -11.43
C ASN A 222 2.80 -13.99 -10.41
N TYR A 223 1.68 -13.95 -9.68
CA TYR A 223 1.34 -14.99 -8.69
C TYR A 223 1.34 -16.40 -9.30
N ASP A 224 0.78 -16.56 -10.51
CA ASP A 224 0.74 -17.84 -11.22
C ASP A 224 2.01 -18.14 -12.05
N SER A 225 3.12 -17.44 -11.80
CA SER A 225 4.33 -17.60 -12.60
C SER A 225 4.99 -18.97 -12.40
N LYS A 226 5.56 -19.51 -13.49
CA LYS A 226 6.31 -20.79 -13.48
C LYS A 226 7.67 -20.72 -12.80
N PHE A 227 8.20 -19.52 -12.59
CA PHE A 227 9.47 -19.26 -11.91
C PHE A 227 9.31 -18.12 -10.92
N LYS A 228 10.04 -18.22 -9.81
CA LYS A 228 10.03 -17.27 -8.69
C LYS A 228 11.41 -16.70 -8.39
N SER A 229 12.47 -17.16 -9.06
CA SER A 229 13.79 -16.57 -8.96
C SER A 229 14.34 -16.16 -10.32
N THR A 230 15.25 -15.18 -10.34
CA THR A 230 15.90 -14.80 -11.60
C THR A 230 16.74 -15.93 -12.16
N LYS A 231 17.35 -16.74 -11.29
CA LYS A 231 18.04 -17.96 -11.69
C LYS A 231 17.12 -18.92 -12.44
N GLU A 232 15.93 -19.24 -11.90
CA GLU A 232 14.94 -20.08 -12.58
C GLU A 232 14.47 -19.48 -13.91
N SER A 233 14.29 -18.15 -13.97
CA SER A 233 13.93 -17.47 -15.23
C SER A 233 15.01 -17.64 -16.30
N ILE A 234 16.29 -17.57 -15.90
CA ILE A 234 17.45 -17.77 -16.78
C ILE A 234 17.55 -19.23 -17.21
N ASP A 235 17.28 -20.17 -16.30
CA ASP A 235 17.28 -21.60 -16.60
C ASP A 235 16.20 -21.97 -17.63
N ILE A 236 14.99 -21.42 -17.49
CA ILE A 236 13.90 -21.61 -18.47
C ILE A 236 14.25 -20.96 -19.81
N LEU A 237 14.78 -19.73 -19.81
CA LEU A 237 15.24 -19.06 -21.03
C LEU A 237 16.33 -19.90 -21.73
N SER A 238 17.27 -20.44 -20.95
CA SER A 238 18.34 -21.30 -21.47
C SER A 238 17.78 -22.60 -22.05
N GLN A 239 16.84 -23.24 -21.35
CA GLN A 239 16.21 -24.48 -21.79
C GLN A 239 15.42 -24.29 -23.08
N ASP A 240 14.67 -23.19 -23.23
CA ASP A 240 13.78 -22.98 -24.35
C ASP A 240 14.51 -22.44 -25.58
N PHE A 241 15.45 -21.50 -25.41
CA PHE A 241 16.00 -20.71 -26.54
C PHE A 241 17.49 -20.87 -26.79
N ILE A 242 18.26 -21.42 -25.85
CA ILE A 242 19.72 -21.50 -25.96
C ILE A 242 20.15 -22.93 -26.30
N SER A 243 21.20 -23.07 -27.11
CA SER A 243 21.79 -24.37 -27.44
C SER A 243 22.37 -25.02 -26.19
N SER A 244 22.24 -26.35 -26.09
CA SER A 244 22.72 -27.15 -24.95
C SER A 244 24.20 -26.94 -24.60
N ASP A 245 25.01 -26.59 -25.60
CA ASP A 245 26.46 -26.40 -25.46
C ASP A 245 26.82 -25.08 -24.75
N THR A 246 25.85 -24.18 -24.60
CA THR A 246 26.04 -22.90 -23.91
C THR A 246 25.54 -22.98 -22.47
N ASN A 247 26.47 -22.87 -21.51
CA ASN A 247 26.11 -22.63 -20.12
C ASN A 247 25.87 -21.11 -19.92
N LEU A 248 24.61 -20.68 -20.03
CA LEU A 248 24.26 -19.25 -19.95
C LEU A 248 24.64 -18.64 -18.60
N LEU A 249 24.34 -19.30 -17.48
CA LEU A 249 24.67 -18.82 -16.14
C LEU A 249 26.17 -18.55 -15.96
N ARG A 250 27.03 -19.45 -16.45
CA ARG A 250 28.48 -19.26 -16.43
C ARG A 250 28.91 -18.06 -17.28
N ARG A 251 28.33 -17.88 -18.46
CA ARG A 251 28.63 -16.73 -19.33
C ARG A 251 28.24 -15.41 -18.69
N LEU A 252 27.06 -15.37 -18.08
CA LEU A 252 26.59 -14.21 -17.33
C LEU A 252 27.53 -13.86 -16.16
N LYS A 253 28.00 -14.88 -15.41
CA LYS A 253 28.99 -14.68 -14.34
C LYS A 253 30.30 -14.10 -14.86
N LEU A 254 30.80 -14.56 -16.02
CA LEU A 254 31.98 -14.00 -16.67
C LEU A 254 31.76 -12.56 -17.18
N ALA A 255 30.53 -12.21 -17.56
CA ALA A 255 30.16 -10.84 -17.90
C ALA A 255 30.09 -9.91 -16.67
N GLY A 256 30.03 -10.48 -15.45
CA GLY A 256 29.96 -9.75 -14.18
C GLY A 256 28.56 -9.71 -13.56
N TYR A 257 27.66 -10.61 -13.96
CA TYR A 257 26.30 -10.72 -13.42
C TYR A 257 26.05 -12.10 -12.80
N GLU A 258 25.55 -12.11 -11.56
CA GLU A 258 25.13 -13.31 -10.85
C GLU A 258 23.70 -13.07 -10.31
N PRO A 259 22.72 -13.91 -10.67
CA PRO A 259 21.34 -13.73 -10.24
C PRO A 259 21.19 -14.05 -8.75
N THR A 260 20.59 -13.12 -8.01
CA THR A 260 20.41 -13.18 -6.55
C THR A 260 18.94 -13.08 -6.14
N TYR A 261 18.09 -12.44 -6.94
CA TYR A 261 16.69 -12.21 -6.57
C TYR A 261 15.84 -13.47 -6.57
N ARG A 262 15.05 -13.61 -5.49
CA ARG A 262 14.01 -14.62 -5.31
C ARG A 262 12.78 -13.97 -4.70
N GLN A 263 11.66 -14.11 -5.39
CA GLN A 263 10.33 -13.74 -4.90
C GLN A 263 9.90 -14.74 -3.83
N THR A 264 9.54 -14.22 -2.67
CA THR A 264 9.15 -15.00 -1.50
C THR A 264 7.64 -15.11 -1.39
N SER A 265 7.15 -16.09 -0.63
CA SER A 265 5.70 -16.24 -0.38
C SER A 265 5.09 -15.01 0.29
N LEU A 266 5.88 -14.23 1.04
CA LEU A 266 5.42 -12.99 1.64
C LEU A 266 5.23 -11.87 0.62
N ASP A 267 6.07 -11.79 -0.41
CA ASP A 267 5.92 -10.78 -1.46
C ASP A 267 4.58 -10.96 -2.19
N GLU A 268 4.14 -12.21 -2.33
CA GLU A 268 2.90 -12.61 -2.98
C GLU A 268 1.67 -12.56 -2.06
N PHE A 269 1.88 -12.34 -0.77
CA PHE A 269 0.81 -12.37 0.21
C PHE A 269 -0.16 -11.19 0.02
N ASN A 270 -1.45 -11.49 -0.12
CA ASN A 270 -2.45 -10.43 -0.19
C ASN A 270 -2.73 -9.86 1.20
N TYR A 271 -2.11 -8.73 1.52
CA TYR A 271 -2.31 -8.03 2.80
C TYR A 271 -3.69 -7.42 2.96
N LEU A 272 -4.44 -7.18 1.88
CA LEU A 272 -5.78 -6.60 1.97
C LEU A 272 -6.74 -7.56 2.69
N LEU A 273 -7.47 -6.99 3.64
CA LEU A 273 -8.54 -7.64 4.38
C LEU A 273 -9.81 -7.68 3.55
N THR A 274 -10.57 -8.76 3.73
CA THR A 274 -11.92 -8.82 3.17
C THR A 274 -12.84 -7.85 3.93
N ASN A 275 -13.58 -7.00 3.21
CA ASN A 275 -14.54 -6.04 3.80
C ASN A 275 -15.79 -6.70 4.44
N ASN A 276 -15.76 -8.02 4.65
CA ASN A 276 -16.87 -8.76 5.24
C ASN A 276 -16.80 -8.62 6.77
N GLU A 277 -17.88 -8.15 7.38
CA GLU A 277 -17.99 -7.72 8.79
C GLU A 277 -17.68 -8.83 9.84
N ASN A 278 -17.38 -10.05 9.41
CA ASN A 278 -17.10 -11.20 10.28
C ASN A 278 -15.77 -11.92 10.03
N LYS A 279 -14.82 -11.31 9.29
CA LYS A 279 -13.57 -11.99 8.91
C LYS A 279 -12.27 -11.35 9.40
N LEU A 280 -12.32 -10.19 10.05
CA LEU A 280 -11.12 -9.49 10.54
C LEU A 280 -10.24 -10.40 11.41
N TRP A 281 -10.83 -11.14 12.34
CA TRP A 281 -10.07 -12.07 13.17
C TRP A 281 -9.49 -13.22 12.35
N GLU A 282 -10.20 -13.76 11.35
CA GLU A 282 -9.67 -14.81 10.47
C GLU A 282 -8.43 -14.32 9.71
N ASP A 283 -8.47 -13.09 9.22
CA ASP A 283 -7.40 -12.47 8.45
C ASP A 283 -6.18 -12.08 9.30
N LEU A 284 -6.33 -11.94 10.62
CA LEU A 284 -5.26 -11.58 11.57
C LEU A 284 -4.66 -12.77 12.35
N LYS A 285 -5.37 -13.90 12.41
CA LYS A 285 -5.00 -15.12 13.16
C LYS A 285 -3.63 -15.71 12.79
N ASP A 286 -3.10 -15.38 11.62
CA ASP A 286 -1.85 -15.92 11.10
C ASP A 286 -0.62 -15.05 11.42
N GLY A 287 -0.82 -13.88 12.03
CA GLY A 287 0.21 -12.94 12.44
C GLY A 287 0.88 -12.16 11.30
N ILE A 288 0.67 -12.53 10.03
CA ILE A 288 1.39 -11.92 8.90
C ILE A 288 0.95 -10.46 8.71
N ARG A 289 -0.36 -10.22 8.65
CA ARG A 289 -0.93 -8.87 8.49
C ARG A 289 -0.64 -7.99 9.69
N LEU A 290 -0.69 -8.56 10.90
CA LEU A 290 -0.37 -7.84 12.13
C LEU A 290 1.09 -7.38 12.16
N THR A 291 2.03 -8.27 11.81
CA THR A 291 3.46 -7.93 11.74
C THR A 291 3.72 -6.86 10.68
N ARG A 292 3.08 -6.97 9.51
CA ARG A 292 3.19 -5.95 8.45
C ARG A 292 2.63 -4.60 8.89
N CYS A 293 1.50 -4.58 9.60
CA CYS A 293 0.93 -3.38 10.19
C CYS A 293 1.93 -2.71 11.14
N ALA A 294 2.49 -3.48 12.09
CA ALA A 294 3.52 -2.99 13.02
C ALA A 294 4.72 -2.39 12.28
N GLN A 295 5.23 -3.09 11.26
CA GLN A 295 6.34 -2.60 10.44
C GLN A 295 6.01 -1.25 9.79
N ILE A 296 4.88 -1.12 9.10
CA ILE A 296 4.51 0.12 8.39
C ILE A 296 4.40 1.30 9.35
N LEU A 297 3.77 1.08 10.50
CA LEU A 297 3.56 2.15 11.49
C LEU A 297 4.88 2.65 12.08
N LEU A 298 5.82 1.72 12.36
CA LEU A 298 7.07 2.00 13.09
C LEU A 298 8.27 2.32 12.19
N SER A 299 8.19 2.04 10.88
CA SER A 299 9.32 2.24 9.94
C SER A 299 9.77 3.71 9.83
N SER A 300 8.90 4.68 10.06
CA SER A 300 9.27 6.10 9.96
C SER A 300 10.01 6.62 11.19
N THR A 301 9.83 5.97 12.34
CA THR A 301 10.42 6.40 13.62
C THR A 301 11.61 5.54 14.01
N ASN A 302 11.79 4.37 13.39
CA ASN A 302 12.87 3.45 13.71
C ASN A 302 13.49 2.84 12.44
N GLU A 303 14.78 3.16 12.21
CA GLU A 303 15.52 2.68 11.03
C GLU A 303 15.73 1.17 11.04
N TYR A 304 15.90 0.55 12.22
CA TYR A 304 16.01 -0.90 12.33
C TYR A 304 14.72 -1.59 11.87
N VAL A 305 13.55 -1.05 12.26
CA VAL A 305 12.25 -1.56 11.81
C VAL A 305 12.03 -1.29 10.31
N ALA A 306 12.53 -0.18 9.78
CA ALA A 306 12.47 0.11 8.34
C ALA A 306 13.27 -0.91 7.50
N ARG A 307 14.39 -1.40 8.02
CA ARG A 307 15.25 -2.43 7.40
C ARG A 307 14.86 -3.86 7.79
N TYR A 308 13.76 -4.02 8.52
CA TYR A 308 13.32 -5.30 9.04
C TYR A 308 12.88 -6.23 7.91
N ASP A 309 13.67 -7.27 7.63
CA ASP A 309 13.35 -8.23 6.57
C ASP A 309 12.36 -9.28 7.04
N LEU A 310 11.07 -9.03 6.78
CA LEU A 310 9.98 -9.94 7.13
C LEU A 310 10.16 -11.34 6.52
N SER A 311 10.80 -11.46 5.36
CA SER A 311 10.95 -12.74 4.64
C SER A 311 11.79 -13.77 5.39
N THR A 312 12.72 -13.31 6.22
CA THR A 312 13.58 -14.18 7.04
C THR A 312 12.95 -14.53 8.39
N LYS A 313 12.01 -13.72 8.86
CA LYS A 313 11.44 -13.79 10.22
C LYS A 313 10.08 -14.46 10.26
N LEU A 314 9.22 -14.18 9.29
CA LEU A 314 7.89 -14.76 9.21
C LEU A 314 7.90 -16.09 8.46
N LYS A 315 7.02 -17.00 8.89
CA LYS A 315 6.74 -18.24 8.18
C LYS A 315 5.56 -18.04 7.24
N CYS A 316 5.84 -18.10 5.93
CA CYS A 316 4.84 -18.06 4.86
C CYS A 316 5.21 -19.04 3.73
N PRO A 317 4.31 -19.95 3.30
CA PRO A 317 2.91 -20.09 3.73
C PRO A 317 2.77 -20.58 5.17
N VAL A 318 1.66 -20.22 5.80
CA VAL A 318 1.34 -20.61 7.18
C VAL A 318 0.69 -21.99 7.15
N VAL A 319 1.47 -23.02 7.51
CA VAL A 319 1.05 -24.43 7.36
C VAL A 319 0.48 -25.00 8.66
N ASN A 320 0.95 -24.54 9.82
CA ASN A 320 0.58 -25.10 11.12
C ASN A 320 0.38 -24.01 12.19
N LEU A 321 -0.09 -24.43 13.37
CA LEU A 321 -0.32 -23.55 14.52
C LEU A 321 0.98 -22.93 15.04
N VAL A 322 2.11 -23.64 14.95
CA VAL A 322 3.43 -23.13 15.38
C VAL A 322 3.86 -21.93 14.53
N HIS A 323 3.61 -21.96 13.21
CA HIS A 323 3.87 -20.83 12.31
C HIS A 323 3.02 -19.61 12.71
N LYS A 324 1.74 -19.83 13.05
CA LYS A 324 0.85 -18.74 13.50
C LYS A 324 1.36 -18.09 14.77
N LEU A 325 1.70 -18.89 15.80
CA LEU A 325 2.21 -18.36 17.06
C LEU A 325 3.52 -17.59 16.85
N LEU A 326 4.47 -18.15 16.10
CA LEU A 326 5.75 -17.49 15.82
C LEU A 326 5.54 -16.15 15.11
N ASN A 327 4.65 -16.09 14.11
CA ASN A 327 4.35 -14.86 13.40
C ASN A 327 3.67 -13.82 14.31
N ILE A 328 2.76 -14.25 15.19
CA ILE A 328 2.10 -13.34 16.16
C ILE A 328 3.11 -12.83 17.19
N ASP A 329 3.99 -13.71 17.70
CA ASP A 329 5.06 -13.35 18.62
C ASP A 329 5.99 -12.31 17.98
N GLN A 330 6.27 -12.45 16.68
CA GLN A 330 7.07 -11.47 15.96
C GLN A 330 6.40 -10.10 15.89
N ALA A 331 5.08 -10.05 15.69
CA ALA A 331 4.32 -8.81 15.75
C ALA A 331 4.35 -8.20 17.15
N PHE A 332 4.17 -9.02 18.19
CA PHE A 332 4.16 -8.57 19.58
C PHE A 332 5.51 -8.00 19.99
N GLU A 333 6.61 -8.67 19.62
CA GLU A 333 7.97 -8.18 19.83
C GLU A 333 8.16 -6.79 19.20
N LEU A 334 7.80 -6.61 17.93
CA LEU A 334 7.91 -5.31 17.26
C LEU A 334 7.10 -4.22 17.96
N LEU A 335 5.86 -4.54 18.33
CA LEU A 335 4.95 -3.60 18.98
C LEU A 335 5.38 -3.24 20.41
N GLN A 336 5.90 -4.18 21.18
CA GLN A 336 6.38 -3.94 22.55
C GLN A 336 7.72 -3.21 22.56
N THR A 337 8.69 -3.68 21.77
CA THR A 337 10.07 -3.16 21.78
C THR A 337 10.17 -1.78 21.15
N TYR A 338 9.50 -1.55 20.02
CA TYR A 338 9.63 -0.31 19.24
C TYR A 338 8.39 0.56 19.26
N GLY A 339 7.21 -0.06 19.43
CA GLY A 339 5.95 0.68 19.54
C GLY A 339 5.57 1.03 20.97
N HIS A 340 6.23 0.44 21.99
CA HIS A 340 5.83 0.55 23.40
C HIS A 340 4.36 0.24 23.66
N VAL A 341 3.77 -0.64 22.84
CA VAL A 341 2.38 -1.07 22.99
C VAL A 341 2.31 -2.02 24.19
N ASN A 342 1.57 -1.61 25.22
CA ASN A 342 1.37 -2.46 26.38
C ASN A 342 0.40 -3.60 26.05
N LEU A 343 0.82 -4.85 26.20
CA LEU A 343 -0.01 -6.04 25.96
C LEU A 343 -0.57 -6.64 27.26
N THR A 344 0.05 -6.35 28.40
CA THR A 344 -0.52 -6.59 29.72
C THR A 344 -1.39 -5.37 30.08
N GLY A 345 -2.45 -5.51 30.89
CA GLY A 345 -3.23 -4.32 31.26
C GLY A 345 -2.37 -3.30 32.01
N MET A 346 -2.69 -2.01 31.92
CA MET A 346 -2.04 -0.98 32.71
C MET A 346 -2.26 -1.27 34.20
N ILE A 347 -1.21 -1.57 34.96
CA ILE A 347 -1.11 -1.10 36.35
C ILE A 347 0.38 -0.82 36.69
N GLU A 348 0.73 0.46 36.81
CA GLU A 348 1.86 0.94 37.63
C GLU A 348 1.51 0.87 39.13
N THR A 349 1.06 -0.28 39.62
CA THR A 349 1.02 -0.56 41.05
C THR A 349 1.66 -1.91 41.26
N SER A 350 2.89 -1.86 41.76
CA SER A 350 3.53 -2.93 42.49
C SER A 350 2.56 -3.48 43.54
N VAL A 351 1.86 -4.56 43.22
CA VAL A 351 1.25 -5.41 44.24
C VAL A 351 1.50 -6.86 43.88
N ASP A 352 2.41 -7.47 44.66
CA ASP A 352 2.70 -8.89 44.62
C ASP A 352 1.46 -9.66 45.09
N PHE A 353 0.84 -10.46 44.22
CA PHE A 353 -0.20 -11.40 44.64
C PHE A 353 -0.02 -12.77 43.99
N ARG A 354 -0.01 -13.80 44.83
CA ARG A 354 0.19 -15.21 44.51
C ARG A 354 -1.12 -16.00 44.67
N ASP A 355 -2.14 -15.72 43.87
CA ASP A 355 -3.35 -16.57 43.83
C ASP A 355 -3.90 -16.74 42.41
N SER A 356 -4.11 -18.00 41.99
CA SER A 356 -4.47 -18.38 40.62
C SER A 356 -5.88 -17.98 40.19
N ASP A 357 -6.81 -17.88 41.14
CA ASP A 357 -8.19 -17.48 40.86
C ASP A 357 -8.33 -15.95 40.69
N LEU A 358 -7.41 -15.20 41.30
CA LEU A 358 -7.28 -13.76 41.08
C LEU A 358 -6.72 -13.46 39.69
N ASP A 359 -5.86 -14.30 39.12
CA ASP A 359 -5.31 -14.13 37.75
C ASP A 359 -6.42 -14.19 36.68
N ALA A 360 -7.44 -15.03 36.86
CA ALA A 360 -8.59 -15.09 35.97
C ALA A 360 -9.49 -13.84 36.08
N LEU A 361 -9.63 -13.30 37.30
CA LEU A 361 -10.43 -12.10 37.58
C LEU A 361 -9.68 -10.83 37.16
N LEU A 362 -8.36 -10.78 37.36
CA LEU A 362 -7.45 -9.75 36.87
C LEU A 362 -7.38 -9.76 35.36
N ARG A 363 -7.34 -10.90 34.66
CA ARG A 363 -7.48 -10.92 33.18
C ARG A 363 -8.80 -10.32 32.68
N LYS A 364 -9.85 -10.39 33.51
CA LYS A 364 -11.17 -9.83 33.22
C LYS A 364 -11.22 -8.31 33.47
N VAL A 365 -10.44 -7.81 34.42
CA VAL A 365 -10.35 -6.37 34.80
C VAL A 365 -9.24 -5.64 34.01
N LEU A 366 -8.14 -6.33 33.71
CA LEU A 366 -6.98 -5.93 32.94
C LEU A 366 -6.90 -6.88 31.74
N CYS A 367 -7.37 -6.44 30.57
CA CYS A 367 -7.33 -7.28 29.37
C CYS A 367 -5.87 -7.54 28.98
N ILE A 368 -5.31 -8.66 29.44
CA ILE A 368 -4.01 -9.18 29.02
C ILE A 368 -4.23 -9.87 27.69
N ILE A 369 -3.47 -9.46 26.67
CA ILE A 369 -3.60 -9.98 25.32
C ILE A 369 -2.51 -11.04 25.11
N SER A 370 -2.90 -12.31 25.05
CA SER A 370 -2.00 -13.41 24.71
C SER A 370 -1.93 -13.63 23.19
N ASN A 371 -0.79 -14.11 22.70
CA ASN A 371 -0.64 -14.58 21.33
C ASN A 371 -1.69 -15.67 20.96
N LYS A 372 -2.06 -16.52 21.94
CA LYS A 372 -3.09 -17.56 21.78
C LYS A 372 -4.48 -16.95 21.56
N ASP A 373 -4.78 -15.81 22.15
CA ASP A 373 -6.07 -15.13 21.98
C ASP A 373 -6.23 -14.67 20.52
N ILE A 374 -5.18 -14.11 19.95
CA ILE A 374 -5.15 -13.68 18.55
C ILE A 374 -5.19 -14.88 17.60
N MET A 375 -4.39 -15.92 17.87
CA MET A 375 -4.38 -17.16 17.07
C MET A 375 -5.73 -17.87 17.04
N ASN A 376 -6.47 -17.84 18.17
CA ASN A 376 -7.82 -18.41 18.26
C ASN A 376 -8.88 -17.46 17.67
N GLY A 377 -8.54 -16.20 17.43
CA GLY A 377 -9.44 -15.15 16.93
C GLY A 377 -10.45 -14.68 17.96
N ASN A 378 -10.00 -14.52 19.19
CA ASN A 378 -10.79 -13.86 20.22
C ASN A 378 -11.09 -12.43 19.76
N LYS A 379 -12.36 -12.15 19.49
CA LYS A 379 -12.83 -10.88 18.93
C LYS A 379 -12.46 -9.71 19.85
N GLN A 380 -12.69 -9.85 21.15
CA GLN A 380 -12.46 -8.78 22.12
C GLN A 380 -10.97 -8.46 22.25
N CYS A 381 -10.11 -9.47 22.41
CA CYS A 381 -8.67 -9.28 22.50
C CYS A 381 -8.09 -8.71 21.19
N THR A 382 -8.62 -9.11 20.04
CA THR A 382 -8.18 -8.57 18.74
C THR A 382 -8.55 -7.10 18.58
N LEU A 383 -9.78 -6.71 18.94
CA LEU A 383 -10.21 -5.31 18.88
C LEU A 383 -9.44 -4.43 19.87
N GLU A 384 -9.21 -4.94 21.08
CA GLU A 384 -8.40 -4.26 22.09
C GLU A 384 -6.94 -4.09 21.62
N LEU A 385 -6.34 -5.12 21.01
CA LEU A 385 -5.00 -5.03 20.43
C LEU A 385 -4.93 -3.93 19.35
N LEU A 386 -5.87 -3.95 18.40
CA LEU A 386 -5.92 -2.97 17.31
C LEU A 386 -6.13 -1.56 17.85
N TRP A 387 -6.94 -1.39 18.90
CA TRP A 387 -7.12 -0.11 19.57
C TRP A 387 -5.81 0.41 20.16
N ARG A 388 -5.07 -0.44 20.88
CA ARG A 388 -3.77 -0.07 21.47
C ARG A 388 -2.75 0.31 20.39
N ILE A 389 -2.67 -0.47 19.31
CA ILE A 389 -1.81 -0.17 18.16
C ILE A 389 -2.21 1.17 17.52
N PHE A 390 -3.51 1.39 17.32
CA PHE A 390 -4.02 2.62 16.71
C PHE A 390 -3.64 3.84 17.54
N ILE A 391 -3.87 3.83 18.84
CA ILE A 391 -3.57 4.97 19.71
C ILE A 391 -2.06 5.22 19.83
N VAL A 392 -1.29 4.16 20.11
CA VAL A 392 0.12 4.32 20.46
C VAL A 392 1.00 4.52 19.23
N CYS A 393 0.71 3.85 18.11
CA CYS A 393 1.59 3.86 16.93
C CYS A 393 1.06 4.73 15.79
N TYR A 394 -0.26 4.73 15.53
CA TYR A 394 -0.83 5.47 14.40
C TYR A 394 -1.20 6.90 14.78
N LEU A 395 -1.99 7.10 15.83
CA LEU A 395 -2.50 8.40 16.23
C LEU A 395 -1.38 9.34 16.69
N SER A 396 -0.46 8.83 17.52
CA SER A 396 0.72 9.57 17.97
C SER A 396 1.55 10.12 16.80
N LYS A 397 1.73 9.30 15.75
CA LYS A 397 2.46 9.66 14.54
C LYS A 397 1.72 10.71 13.71
N GLN A 398 0.41 10.54 13.50
CA GLN A 398 -0.39 11.48 12.70
C GLN A 398 -0.54 12.86 13.37
N LEU A 399 -0.48 12.90 14.71
CA LEU A 399 -0.57 14.15 15.48
C LEU A 399 0.79 14.77 15.79
N SER A 400 1.90 14.15 15.38
CA SER A 400 3.24 14.70 15.59
C SER A 400 3.56 15.78 14.56
N PRO A 401 4.12 16.95 14.96
CA PRO A 401 4.42 17.36 16.34
C PRO A 401 3.17 17.84 17.10
N ILE A 402 2.98 17.35 18.33
CA ILE A 402 1.79 17.61 19.18
C ILE A 402 1.67 19.10 19.55
N GLU A 403 2.79 19.83 19.51
CA GLU A 403 2.89 21.26 19.76
C GLU A 403 2.00 22.06 18.79
N LYS A 404 1.86 21.61 17.54
CA LYS A 404 0.98 22.28 16.56
C LYS A 404 -0.49 22.16 16.94
N LEU A 405 -0.92 21.02 17.47
CA LEU A 405 -2.30 20.86 17.94
C LEU A 405 -2.57 21.77 19.15
N ASN A 406 -1.61 21.89 20.07
CA ASN A 406 -1.72 22.81 21.21
C ASN A 406 -1.77 24.28 20.79
N GLN A 407 -0.97 24.67 19.78
CA GLN A 407 -1.02 26.00 19.19
C GLN A 407 -2.38 26.29 18.56
N GLU A 408 -2.91 25.34 17.77
CA GLU A 408 -4.24 25.46 17.17
C GLU A 408 -5.35 25.58 18.21
N ILE A 409 -5.31 24.77 19.28
CA ILE A 409 -6.25 24.86 20.41
C ILE A 409 -6.18 26.25 21.06
N SER A 410 -4.97 26.81 21.20
CA SER A 410 -4.78 28.15 21.75
C SER A 410 -5.39 29.23 20.85
N ILE A 411 -5.20 29.12 19.53
CA ILE A 411 -5.81 30.02 18.53
C ILE A 411 -7.34 29.93 18.62
N LEU A 412 -7.90 28.72 18.64
CA LEU A 412 -9.34 28.51 18.75
C LEU A 412 -9.94 29.15 20.01
N LYS A 413 -9.28 29.01 21.17
CA LYS A 413 -9.68 29.65 22.42
C LYS A 413 -9.67 31.19 22.31
N THR A 414 -8.60 31.77 21.78
CA THR A 414 -8.48 33.23 21.63
C THR A 414 -9.50 33.80 20.63
N ASN A 415 -9.84 33.04 19.59
CA ASN A 415 -10.86 33.47 18.64
C ASN A 415 -12.25 33.41 19.28
N LEU A 416 -12.57 32.36 20.04
CA LEU A 416 -13.84 32.28 20.77
C LEU A 416 -13.99 33.42 21.78
N SER A 417 -12.97 33.73 22.56
CA SER A 417 -13.04 34.76 23.60
C SER A 417 -13.27 36.17 23.03
N LYS A 418 -12.94 36.43 21.76
CA LYS A 418 -13.25 37.70 21.09
C LYS A 418 -14.72 37.84 20.71
N TYR A 419 -15.43 36.72 20.52
CA TYR A 419 -16.84 36.70 20.14
C TYR A 419 -17.77 36.39 21.33
N ALA A 420 -17.24 35.85 22.43
CA ALA A 420 -17.99 35.52 23.63
C ALA A 420 -18.32 36.78 24.43
N SER A 421 -19.58 37.23 24.37
CA SER A 421 -20.09 38.37 25.15
C SER A 421 -20.99 37.93 26.32
N CYS A 422 -21.14 36.61 26.54
CA CYS A 422 -22.05 36.01 27.53
C CYS A 422 -21.41 34.83 28.30
N SER A 423 -21.83 34.66 29.57
CA SER A 423 -21.31 33.68 30.55
C SER A 423 -21.33 32.20 30.11
N ILE A 424 -22.28 31.80 29.26
CA ILE A 424 -22.40 30.40 28.77
C ILE A 424 -21.26 30.07 27.77
N GLU A 425 -20.83 31.04 26.97
CA GLU A 425 -19.75 30.88 26.00
C GLU A 425 -18.38 30.83 26.72
N GLU A 426 -18.25 31.49 27.87
CA GLU A 426 -17.09 31.38 28.77
C GLU A 426 -17.03 30.03 29.50
N GLN A 427 -18.18 29.45 29.88
CA GLN A 427 -18.27 28.10 30.45
C GLN A 427 -17.85 27.01 29.45
N LEU A 428 -18.18 27.18 28.17
CA LEU A 428 -17.72 26.30 27.08
C LEU A 428 -16.19 26.27 26.90
N ILE A 429 -15.54 27.40 27.15
CA ILE A 429 -14.09 27.57 27.01
C ILE A 429 -13.35 26.97 28.21
N THR A 430 -13.91 27.16 29.42
CA THR A 430 -13.29 26.81 30.69
C THR A 430 -13.54 25.36 31.12
N ILE A 431 -14.68 24.76 30.76
CA ILE A 431 -15.01 23.37 31.12
C ILE A 431 -14.48 22.42 30.04
N ASP A 432 -13.56 21.54 30.42
CA ASP A 432 -13.27 20.35 29.64
C ASP A 432 -14.50 19.43 29.69
N ILE A 433 -15.24 19.34 28.59
CA ILE A 433 -16.39 18.44 28.53
C ILE A 433 -15.82 17.04 28.33
N VAL A 434 -15.58 16.34 29.43
CA VAL A 434 -15.24 14.92 29.39
C VAL A 434 -16.52 14.15 29.05
N PRO A 435 -16.54 13.34 27.97
CA PRO A 435 -17.71 12.54 27.63
C PRO A 435 -18.18 11.69 28.82
N LEU A 436 -19.47 11.76 29.18
CA LEU A 436 -20.04 11.09 30.35
C LEU A 436 -19.80 9.56 30.39
N GLN A 437 -19.49 8.92 29.25
CA GLN A 437 -19.34 7.48 29.15
C GLN A 437 -17.94 6.93 29.46
N LYS A 438 -16.93 7.76 29.78
CA LYS A 438 -15.55 7.29 29.99
C LYS A 438 -14.78 7.96 31.14
N GLN A 439 -15.46 8.33 32.23
CA GLN A 439 -14.79 8.77 33.45
C GLN A 439 -13.88 7.70 34.09
N HIS A 440 -13.94 6.45 33.63
CA HIS A 440 -13.18 5.31 34.15
C HIS A 440 -12.12 4.74 33.18
N ILE A 441 -11.83 5.40 32.07
CA ILE A 441 -10.76 4.97 31.16
C ILE A 441 -9.66 6.02 31.23
N ASN A 442 -8.43 5.61 31.54
CA ASN A 442 -7.25 6.47 31.34
C ASN A 442 -7.16 6.82 29.85
N LEU A 443 -7.81 7.90 29.42
CA LEU A 443 -7.63 8.45 28.09
C LEU A 443 -6.18 8.95 28.02
N THR A 444 -5.46 8.54 26.97
CA THR A 444 -4.15 9.13 26.69
C THR A 444 -4.33 10.64 26.48
N SER A 445 -3.36 11.43 26.94
CA SER A 445 -3.36 12.90 26.83
C SER A 445 -3.66 13.39 25.41
N THR A 446 -3.26 12.63 24.39
CA THR A 446 -3.52 12.89 22.97
C THR A 446 -5.00 12.87 22.61
N ILE A 447 -5.77 11.92 23.15
CA ILE A 447 -7.23 11.85 22.88
C ILE A 447 -7.92 13.04 23.52
N HIS A 448 -7.52 13.43 24.73
CA HIS A 448 -8.05 14.61 25.42
C HIS A 448 -7.87 15.89 24.58
N LEU A 449 -6.66 16.08 24.02
CA LEU A 449 -6.38 17.22 23.14
C LEU A 449 -7.24 17.21 21.87
N LEU A 450 -7.47 16.06 21.26
CA LEU A 450 -8.36 15.95 20.10
C LEU A 450 -9.82 16.28 20.43
N ILE A 451 -10.32 15.79 21.56
CA ILE A 451 -11.66 16.12 22.04
C ILE A 451 -11.77 17.63 22.24
N LYS A 452 -10.79 18.23 22.92
CA LYS A 452 -10.76 19.68 23.17
C LYS A 452 -10.72 20.48 21.87
N TRP A 453 -9.94 20.04 20.89
CA TRP A 453 -9.86 20.66 19.57
C TRP A 453 -11.22 20.66 18.87
N VAL A 454 -11.91 19.51 18.77
CA VAL A 454 -13.24 19.47 18.14
C VAL A 454 -14.27 20.28 18.93
N GLN A 455 -14.25 20.17 20.26
CA GLN A 455 -15.16 20.88 21.14
C GLN A 455 -15.10 22.40 20.87
N LEU A 456 -13.91 22.97 20.75
CA LEU A 456 -13.73 24.39 20.48
C LEU A 456 -14.21 24.80 19.09
N ILE A 457 -13.99 23.97 18.06
CA ILE A 457 -14.52 24.23 16.71
C ILE A 457 -16.05 24.24 16.73
N CYS A 458 -16.66 23.23 17.34
CA CYS A 458 -18.10 23.13 17.49
C CYS A 458 -18.69 24.33 18.25
N ALA A 459 -17.99 24.81 19.28
CA ALA A 459 -18.40 25.99 20.04
C ALA A 459 -18.49 27.27 19.18
N HIS A 460 -17.62 27.44 18.16
CA HIS A 460 -17.72 28.57 17.22
C HIS A 460 -19.06 28.61 16.48
N TYR A 461 -19.65 27.44 16.25
CA TYR A 461 -20.95 27.28 15.59
C TYR A 461 -22.12 27.14 16.57
N LYS A 462 -21.88 27.38 17.87
CA LYS A 462 -22.88 27.21 18.95
C LYS A 462 -23.45 25.80 19.01
N PHE A 463 -22.62 24.81 18.65
CA PHE A 463 -22.92 23.38 18.77
C PHE A 463 -22.18 22.80 19.97
N TRP A 464 -22.90 22.21 20.91
CA TRP A 464 -22.30 21.58 22.08
C TRP A 464 -22.02 20.11 21.83
N LEU A 465 -20.77 19.73 22.06
CA LEU A 465 -20.30 18.36 21.94
C LEU A 465 -20.27 17.74 23.34
N TYR A 466 -21.16 16.78 23.59
CA TYR A 466 -21.28 16.11 24.90
C TYR A 466 -20.77 14.66 24.89
N ASP A 467 -20.60 14.09 23.69
CA ASP A 467 -20.19 12.70 23.47
C ASP A 467 -19.52 12.55 22.09
N LEU A 468 -18.61 11.59 21.94
CA LEU A 468 -17.99 11.23 20.67
C LEU A 468 -18.85 10.31 19.78
N GLN A 469 -19.89 9.68 20.32
CA GLN A 469 -20.81 8.82 19.57
C GLN A 469 -22.01 9.61 19.02
N GLU A 470 -22.90 10.07 19.89
CA GLU A 470 -24.15 10.73 19.55
C GLU A 470 -23.93 12.11 18.91
N SER A 471 -22.99 12.93 19.41
CA SER A 471 -22.74 14.25 18.82
C SER A 471 -22.12 14.19 17.41
N PHE A 472 -21.59 13.03 17.00
CA PHE A 472 -21.10 12.80 15.64
C PHE A 472 -22.06 11.98 14.77
N ALA A 473 -23.10 11.38 15.36
CA ALA A 473 -23.97 10.41 14.70
C ALA A 473 -24.71 11.00 13.49
N ASP A 474 -25.08 12.28 13.56
CA ASP A 474 -25.79 12.99 12.50
C ASP A 474 -24.89 13.73 11.50
N GLY A 475 -23.57 13.66 11.68
CA GLY A 475 -22.56 14.26 10.82
C GLY A 475 -22.38 15.77 10.95
N ARG A 476 -23.16 16.49 11.77
CA ARG A 476 -23.04 17.95 11.90
C ARG A 476 -21.68 18.36 12.44
N ALA A 477 -21.17 17.68 13.48
CA ALA A 477 -19.85 17.93 14.04
C ALA A 477 -18.73 17.81 12.96
N LEU A 478 -18.80 16.80 12.09
CA LEU A 478 -17.84 16.64 10.98
C LEU A 478 -17.92 17.79 9.98
N LEU A 479 -19.13 18.21 9.61
CA LEU A 479 -19.34 19.32 8.68
C LEU A 479 -18.86 20.65 9.27
N TYR A 480 -19.03 20.89 10.58
CA TYR A 480 -18.50 22.09 11.23
C TYR A 480 -16.96 22.13 11.20
N ILE A 481 -16.29 20.99 11.39
CA ILE A 481 -14.83 20.90 11.22
C ILE A 481 -14.43 21.29 9.79
N ILE A 482 -15.11 20.74 8.78
CA ILE A 482 -14.82 21.05 7.37
C ILE A 482 -15.10 22.53 7.08
N SER A 483 -16.23 23.07 7.54
CA SER A 483 -16.60 24.47 7.31
C SER A 483 -15.62 25.44 7.98
N TYR A 484 -15.01 25.07 9.12
CA TYR A 484 -14.05 25.92 9.80
C TYR A 484 -12.75 26.08 9.01
N TYR A 485 -12.20 24.98 8.50
CA TYR A 485 -10.92 24.99 7.79
C TYR A 485 -11.05 25.20 6.27
N LEU A 486 -12.18 24.83 5.68
CA LEU A 486 -12.43 24.84 4.24
C LEU A 486 -13.83 25.41 3.92
N PRO A 487 -14.12 26.68 4.27
CA PRO A 487 -15.44 27.29 4.05
C PRO A 487 -15.84 27.36 2.57
N SER A 488 -14.88 27.34 1.63
CA SER A 488 -15.16 27.27 0.19
C SER A 488 -15.75 25.93 -0.25
N LEU A 489 -15.51 24.85 0.50
CA LEU A 489 -16.01 23.52 0.21
C LEU A 489 -17.35 23.25 0.91
N CYS A 490 -17.52 23.77 2.13
CA CYS A 490 -18.75 23.64 2.91
C CYS A 490 -19.00 24.95 3.68
N ASP A 491 -20.09 25.64 3.34
CA ASP A 491 -20.52 26.84 4.06
C ASP A 491 -21.55 26.47 5.12
N TYR A 492 -21.25 26.75 6.40
CA TYR A 492 -22.13 26.41 7.51
C TYR A 492 -23.55 27.00 7.41
N LYS A 493 -23.74 28.16 6.77
CA LYS A 493 -25.06 28.79 6.63
C LYS A 493 -25.89 28.15 5.52
N ARG A 494 -25.23 27.75 4.44
CA ARG A 494 -25.89 27.25 3.22
C ARG A 494 -26.06 25.73 3.25
N ASP A 495 -25.03 25.03 3.70
CA ASP A 495 -24.88 23.59 3.48
C ASP A 495 -25.23 22.74 4.72
N ILE A 496 -25.20 23.31 5.93
CA ILE A 496 -25.46 22.59 7.18
C ILE A 496 -26.87 22.91 7.71
N LYS A 497 -27.71 21.87 7.80
CA LYS A 497 -29.03 21.99 8.44
C LYS A 497 -28.93 21.77 9.94
N HIS A 498 -29.57 22.64 10.72
CA HIS A 498 -29.60 22.50 12.19
C HIS A 498 -30.47 21.33 12.66
N LEU A 499 -31.53 20.99 11.93
CA LEU A 499 -32.42 19.87 12.23
C LEU A 499 -32.10 18.70 11.29
N THR A 500 -31.78 17.54 11.87
CA THR A 500 -31.51 16.29 11.14
C THR A 500 -32.47 15.20 11.59
N THR A 501 -32.65 14.16 10.77
CA THR A 501 -33.52 13.01 11.09
C THR A 501 -33.02 12.15 12.26
N LEU A 502 -31.74 12.32 12.65
CA LEU A 502 -31.08 11.61 13.75
C LEU A 502 -30.81 12.54 14.95
N ALA A 503 -31.18 13.83 14.88
CA ALA A 503 -31.07 14.73 16.02
C ALA A 503 -32.14 14.37 17.04
N THR A 504 -31.85 13.39 17.89
CA THR A 504 -32.69 13.02 19.04
C THR A 504 -32.66 14.08 20.14
N CYS A 505 -31.70 15.02 20.09
CA CYS A 505 -31.68 16.22 20.91
C CYS A 505 -31.13 17.38 20.08
N GLN A 506 -31.64 18.60 20.30
CA GLN A 506 -31.15 19.90 19.82
C GLN A 506 -32.11 20.59 18.85
N THR A 507 -33.26 21.00 19.37
CA THR A 507 -33.67 22.39 19.10
C THR A 507 -32.75 23.34 19.88
N ARG A 508 -32.39 24.51 19.31
CA ARG A 508 -31.65 25.57 20.02
C ARG A 508 -32.26 25.90 21.39
N ASN A 509 -33.57 25.72 21.51
CA ASN A 509 -34.33 25.96 22.75
C ASN A 509 -34.12 24.86 23.78
N GLU A 510 -34.09 23.57 23.41
CA GLU A 510 -33.71 22.47 24.32
C GLU A 510 -32.30 22.63 24.85
N HIS A 511 -31.38 23.13 24.02
CA HIS A 511 -30.01 23.38 24.43
C HIS A 511 -29.90 24.49 25.49
N ILE A 512 -30.66 25.57 25.33
CA ILE A 512 -30.77 26.63 26.35
C ILE A 512 -31.47 26.09 27.61
N LYS A 513 -32.53 25.29 27.46
CA LYS A 513 -33.30 24.74 28.58
C LYS A 513 -32.50 23.75 29.43
N PHE A 514 -31.76 22.85 28.80
CA PHE A 514 -30.89 21.88 29.46
C PHE A 514 -29.76 22.56 30.23
N ASN A 515 -29.20 23.66 29.70
CA ASN A 515 -28.18 24.45 30.38
C ASN A 515 -28.75 25.24 31.58
N VAL A 516 -30.01 25.67 31.51
CA VAL A 516 -30.72 26.29 32.65
C VAL A 516 -31.01 25.25 33.75
N GLU A 517 -31.38 24.02 33.38
CA GLU A 517 -31.64 22.92 34.33
C GLU A 517 -30.36 22.43 35.03
N LEU A 518 -29.22 22.37 34.33
CA LEU A 518 -27.93 22.02 34.92
C LEU A 518 -27.40 23.10 35.90
N GLY A 519 -27.65 24.38 35.62
CA GLY A 519 -27.31 25.48 36.54
C GLY A 519 -28.14 25.49 37.82
N GLN A 520 -29.31 24.85 37.83
CA GLN A 520 -30.17 24.72 39.02
C GLN A 520 -29.81 23.51 39.89
N GLN A 521 -29.04 22.54 39.39
CA GLN A 521 -28.64 21.35 40.15
C GLN A 521 -27.31 21.50 40.89
N GLN A 522 -26.67 22.68 40.83
CA GLN A 522 -25.40 22.99 41.52
C GLN A 522 -25.53 24.07 42.60
N LEU A 523 -26.76 24.39 43.03
CA LEU A 523 -27.06 25.10 44.28
C LEU A 523 -27.63 24.09 45.27
#